data_AF-A0A3N5FQG8-F1
#
_entry.id   AF-A0A3N5FQG8-F1
#
_cell.length_a   1.000
_cell.length_b   1.000
_cell.length_c   1.000
_cell.angle_alpha   90.00
_cell.angle_beta   90.00
_cell.angle_gamma   90.00
#
_symmetry.space_group_name_H-M   'P 1'
#
loop_
_entity.id
_entity.type
_entity.pdbx_description
1 polymer ?
#
loop_
_entity_poly.entity_id
_entity_poly.type
_entity_poly.pdbx_seq_one_letter_code
_entity_poly.pdbx_strand_id
1 'polypeptide(L)'
;MRVPPEEFESLVEQALDGLPDEFAELLDNVAVMVEDEPDPDDLEALGMEPDEELFGLYQGVPLAERDTFYTSLPDRVLIYRGPI
;
A
#
# COMPACT_ATOMS: atom_id res chain seq x y z
N MET A 1 -6.03 20.95 7.02
CA MET A 1 -4.85 20.83 7.91
C MET A 1 -4.19 19.53 7.50
N ARG A 2 -2.97 19.54 6.96
CA ARG A 2 -2.30 18.31 6.51
C ARG A 2 -1.86 17.55 7.75
N VAL A 3 -2.18 16.25 7.82
CA VAL A 3 -1.81 15.41 8.96
C VAL A 3 -0.29 15.22 8.95
N PRO A 4 0.43 15.45 10.07
CA PRO A 4 1.85 15.15 10.19
C PRO A 4 2.15 13.68 9.85
N PRO A 5 3.36 13.34 9.34
CA PRO A 5 3.64 11.98 8.89
C PRO A 5 3.42 10.94 10.00
N GLU A 6 3.96 11.20 11.19
CA GLU A 6 3.85 10.32 12.36
C GLU A 6 2.38 10.11 12.81
N GLU A 7 1.56 11.16 12.72
CA GLU A 7 0.13 11.05 13.06
C GLU A 7 -0.62 10.26 11.99
N PHE A 8 -0.27 10.42 10.72
CA PHE A 8 -0.86 9.67 9.63
C PHE A 8 -0.50 8.18 9.70
N GLU A 9 0.76 7.84 9.98
CA GLU A 9 1.20 6.47 10.24
C GLU A 9 0.40 5.83 11.37
N SER A 10 0.20 6.55 12.49
CA SER A 10 -0.62 6.06 13.60
C SER A 10 -2.09 5.85 13.22
N LEU A 11 -2.64 6.66 12.32
CA LEU A 11 -4.01 6.46 11.80
C LEU A 11 -4.09 5.24 10.88
N VAL A 12 -3.07 4.99 10.06
CA VAL A 12 -2.96 3.78 9.25
C VAL A 12 -2.89 2.54 10.14
N GLU A 13 -2.04 2.54 11.16
CA GLU A 13 -1.97 1.44 12.14
C GLU A 13 -3.34 1.17 12.79
N GLN A 14 -4.02 2.23 13.25
CA GLN A 14 -5.37 2.11 13.83
C GLN A 14 -6.39 1.54 12.83
N ALA A 15 -6.27 1.88 11.54
CA ALA A 15 -7.14 1.34 10.50
C ALA A 15 -6.86 -0.16 10.27
N LEU A 16 -5.58 -0.57 10.29
CA LEU A 16 -5.18 -1.97 10.17
C LEU A 16 -5.65 -2.81 11.36
N ASP A 17 -5.50 -2.30 12.58
CA ASP A 17 -6.00 -2.94 13.81
C ASP A 17 -7.54 -3.07 13.84
N GLY A 18 -8.24 -2.21 13.08
CA GLY A 18 -9.69 -2.22 12.95
C GLY A 18 -10.23 -3.09 11.82
N LEU A 19 -9.36 -3.78 11.05
CA LEU A 19 -9.81 -4.65 9.96
C LEU A 19 -10.59 -5.86 10.49
N PRO A 20 -11.66 -6.28 9.80
CA PRO A 20 -12.29 -7.58 10.08
C PRO A 20 -11.28 -8.72 9.96
N ASP A 21 -11.41 -9.75 10.81
CA ASP A 21 -10.48 -10.89 10.90
C ASP A 21 -10.22 -11.55 9.53
N GLU A 22 -11.26 -11.67 8.70
CA GLU A 22 -11.18 -12.26 7.35
C GLU A 22 -10.23 -11.50 6.40
N PHE A 23 -9.98 -10.21 6.62
CA PHE A 23 -9.02 -9.41 5.86
C PHE A 23 -7.67 -9.33 6.55
N ALA A 24 -7.64 -9.32 7.89
CA ALA A 24 -6.39 -9.32 8.64
C ALA A 24 -5.54 -10.56 8.31
N GLU A 25 -6.16 -11.73 8.17
CA GLU A 25 -5.48 -12.98 7.76
C GLU A 25 -4.82 -12.88 6.37
N LEU A 26 -5.33 -12.02 5.47
CA LEU A 26 -4.76 -11.82 4.13
C LEU A 26 -3.48 -10.96 4.16
N LEU A 27 -3.21 -10.26 5.27
CA LEU A 27 -2.07 -9.38 5.43
C LEU A 27 -0.85 -10.06 6.08
N ASP A 28 -0.94 -11.33 6.46
CA ASP A 28 0.13 -12.08 7.18
C ASP A 28 1.50 -12.08 6.48
N ASN A 29 1.55 -11.82 5.16
CA ASN A 29 2.80 -11.66 4.40
C ASN A 29 2.78 -10.40 3.51
N VAL A 30 2.11 -9.34 3.98
CA VAL A 30 2.00 -8.05 3.29
C VAL A 30 2.58 -6.95 4.19
N ALA A 31 3.56 -6.21 3.67
CA ALA A 31 4.09 -5.02 4.31
C ALA A 31 3.25 -3.81 3.90
N VAL A 32 2.62 -3.14 4.87
CA VAL A 32 1.95 -1.86 4.63
C VAL A 32 2.94 -0.73 4.89
N MET A 33 3.08 0.20 3.95
CA MET A 33 4.02 1.33 4.03
C MET A 33 3.29 2.63 3.73
N VAL A 34 3.70 3.71 4.39
CA VAL A 34 3.20 5.06 4.13
C VAL A 34 4.25 5.81 3.31
N GLU A 35 3.80 6.45 2.24
CA GLU A 35 4.62 7.31 1.39
C GLU A 35 3.96 8.67 1.22
N ASP A 36 4.74 9.69 0.87
CA ASP A 36 4.24 11.06 0.76
C ASP A 36 3.39 11.29 -0.49
N GLU A 37 3.84 10.80 -1.64
CA GLU A 37 3.17 10.95 -2.93
C GLU A 37 3.42 9.67 -3.77
N PRO A 38 2.54 9.33 -4.71
CA PRO A 38 2.78 8.25 -5.66
C PRO A 38 3.97 8.53 -6.57
N ASP A 39 4.73 7.49 -6.91
CA ASP A 39 5.85 7.60 -7.83
C ASP A 39 5.33 7.89 -9.26
N PRO A 40 5.93 8.83 -10.00
CA PRO A 40 5.52 9.10 -11.38
C PRO A 40 5.54 7.88 -12.29
N ASP A 41 6.49 6.95 -12.11
CA ASP A 41 6.60 5.74 -12.91
C ASP A 41 5.43 4.78 -12.61
N ASP A 42 4.98 4.71 -11.34
CA ASP A 42 3.80 3.93 -10.94
C ASP A 42 2.52 4.52 -11.57
N LEU A 43 2.38 5.86 -11.54
CA LEU A 43 1.24 6.54 -12.18
C LEU A 43 1.19 6.31 -13.69
N GLU A 44 2.35 6.39 -14.37
CA GLU A 44 2.45 6.11 -15.80
C GLU A 44 2.12 4.64 -16.10
N ALA A 45 2.64 3.69 -15.30
CA ALA A 45 2.38 2.27 -15.47
C ALA A 45 0.90 1.91 -15.28
N LEU A 46 0.20 2.61 -14.40
CA LEU A 46 -1.24 2.50 -14.18
C LEU A 46 -2.06 3.23 -15.25
N GLY A 47 -1.43 4.08 -16.07
CA GLY A 47 -2.10 4.89 -17.09
C GLY A 47 -3.03 5.93 -16.50
N MET A 48 -2.69 6.50 -15.34
CA MET A 48 -3.52 7.48 -14.65
C MET A 48 -3.51 8.84 -15.36
N GLU A 49 -4.67 9.48 -15.38
CA GLU A 49 -4.83 10.84 -15.88
C GLU A 49 -4.46 11.87 -14.79
N PRO A 50 -4.07 13.11 -15.14
CA PRO A 50 -3.60 14.12 -14.18
C PRO A 50 -4.61 14.58 -13.13
N ASP A 51 -5.91 14.34 -13.34
CA ASP A 51 -7.00 14.67 -12.43
C ASP A 51 -7.43 13.47 -11.56
N GLU A 52 -6.77 12.32 -11.69
CA GLU A 52 -6.99 11.16 -10.85
C GLU A 52 -6.03 11.14 -9.65
N GLU A 53 -6.52 10.62 -8.52
CA GLU A 53 -5.75 10.52 -7.28
C GLU A 53 -5.53 9.04 -6.92
N LEU A 54 -4.26 8.68 -6.67
CA LEU A 54 -3.89 7.35 -6.20
C LEU A 54 -3.67 7.38 -4.68
N PHE A 55 -4.59 6.78 -3.94
CA PHE A 55 -4.53 6.73 -2.47
C PHE A 55 -3.68 5.59 -1.93
N GLY A 56 -3.46 4.55 -2.74
CA GLY A 56 -2.60 3.44 -2.38
C GLY A 56 -2.38 2.48 -3.54
N LEU A 57 -1.33 1.67 -3.42
CA LEU A 57 -0.89 0.75 -4.47
C LEU A 57 -0.47 -0.59 -3.88
N TYR A 58 -1.04 -1.67 -4.40
CA TYR A 58 -0.58 -3.02 -4.11
C TYR A 58 0.53 -3.41 -5.10
N GLN A 59 1.71 -3.71 -4.57
CA GLN A 59 2.88 -4.18 -5.33
C GLN A 59 3.27 -5.58 -4.84
N GLY A 60 2.95 -6.60 -5.63
CA GLY A 60 3.28 -7.98 -5.33
C GLY A 60 3.50 -8.79 -6.59
N VAL A 61 4.23 -9.90 -6.46
CA VAL A 61 4.30 -10.90 -7.54
C VAL A 61 3.04 -11.76 -7.46
N PRO A 62 2.24 -11.90 -8.53
CA PRO A 62 1.05 -12.74 -8.52
C PRO A 62 1.35 -14.14 -7.98
N LEU A 63 0.47 -14.68 -7.13
CA LEU A 63 0.63 -15.99 -6.50
C LEU A 63 0.94 -17.13 -7.49
N ALA A 64 0.46 -17.04 -8.74
CA ALA A 64 0.68 -18.03 -9.80
C ALA A 64 2.11 -18.03 -10.37
N GLU A 65 2.88 -16.95 -10.17
CA GLU A 65 4.23 -16.75 -10.71
C GLU A 65 5.32 -16.79 -9.64
N ARG A 66 4.96 -17.08 -8.38
CA ARG A 66 5.92 -17.23 -7.28
C ARG A 66 6.73 -18.51 -7.42
N ASP A 67 7.97 -18.38 -7.89
CA ASP A 67 8.98 -19.44 -7.86
C ASP A 67 9.51 -19.64 -6.42
N THR A 68 10.11 -20.80 -6.11
CA THR A 68 10.51 -21.18 -4.73
C THR A 68 11.55 -20.24 -4.07
N PHE A 69 12.18 -19.36 -4.85
CA PHE A 69 13.10 -18.33 -4.38
C PHE A 69 12.42 -16.99 -4.04
N TYR A 70 11.19 -16.75 -4.50
CA TYR A 70 10.40 -15.54 -4.23
C TYR A 70 9.51 -15.67 -2.97
N THR A 71 9.46 -16.85 -2.36
CA THR A 71 8.60 -17.15 -1.20
C THR A 71 8.94 -16.33 0.06
N SER A 72 10.02 -15.53 0.07
CA SER A 72 10.52 -14.85 1.26
C SER A 72 10.40 -13.32 1.28
N LEU A 73 9.96 -12.67 0.19
CA LEU A 73 9.71 -11.23 0.22
C LEU A 73 8.21 -10.97 0.37
N PRO A 74 7.78 -10.13 1.33
CA PRO A 74 6.38 -9.78 1.48
C PRO A 74 5.91 -8.96 0.27
N ASP A 75 4.64 -9.10 -0.08
CA ASP A 75 4.00 -8.13 -0.97
C ASP A 75 3.89 -6.79 -0.24
N ARG A 76 3.68 -5.70 -0.96
CA ARG A 76 3.58 -4.37 -0.36
C ARG A 76 2.25 -3.72 -0.67
N VAL A 77 1.71 -3.01 0.30
CA VAL A 77 0.64 -2.04 0.11
C VAL A 77 1.21 -0.68 0.49
N LEU A 78 1.34 0.21 -0.49
CA LEU A 78 1.68 1.60 -0.27
C LEU A 78 0.39 2.38 0.01
N ILE A 79 0.41 3.27 0.99
CA ILE A 79 -0.66 4.23 1.27
C ILE A 79 -0.05 5.63 1.13
N TYR A 80 -0.64 6.46 0.27
CA TYR A 80 -0.10 7.78 -0.05
C TYR A 80 -0.79 8.86 0.77
N ARG A 81 -0.02 9.59 1.57
CA ARG A 81 -0.52 10.66 2.44
C ARG A 81 -0.90 11.92 1.67
N GLY A 82 -0.23 12.23 0.57
CA GLY A 82 -0.38 13.50 -0.13
C GLY A 82 -1.76 13.77 -0.69
N PRO A 83 -2.36 12.79 -1.39
CA PRO A 83 -3.73 12.91 -1.88
C PRO A 83 -4.81 12.85 -0.78
N ILE A 84 -4.49 12.41 0.45
CA ILE A 84 -5.44 12.19 1.56
C ILE A 84 -5.50 13.39 2.52
#